data_AF-A0A699WN09-F1
#
_entry.id   AF-A0A699WN09-F1
#
_cell.length_a   1.000
_cell.length_b   1.000
_cell.length_c   1.000
_cell.angle_alpha   90.00
_cell.angle_beta   90.00
_cell.angle_gamma   90.00
#
_symmetry.space_group_name_H-M   'P 1'
#
loop_
_entity.id
_entity.type
_entity.pdbx_description
1 polymer ?
#
loop_
_entity_poly.entity_id
_entity_poly.type
_entity_poly.pdbx_seq_one_letter_code
_entity_poly.pdbx_strand_id
1 'polypeptide(L)' 'MYQDMKKLYWWPNMKADIATYVRKCMTCAKVKAEHQRPSGLLVQPEMPVWKWDNITMDFVTKLPKSPQ' A
#
# COMPACT_ATOMS: atom_id res chain seq x y z
N MET A 1 -14.11 -12.04 9.56
CA MET A 1 -13.61 -13.31 10.14
C MET A 1 -13.80 -13.37 11.65
N TYR A 2 -13.04 -12.64 12.48
CA TYR A 2 -13.25 -12.73 13.95
C TYR A 2 -14.67 -12.35 14.38
N GLN A 3 -15.20 -11.23 13.87
CA GLN A 3 -16.55 -10.78 14.21
C GLN A 3 -17.66 -11.75 13.77
N ASP A 4 -17.46 -12.45 12.65
CA ASP A 4 -18.42 -13.41 12.12
C ASP A 4 -18.38 -14.71 12.91
N MET A 5 -17.18 -15.24 13.18
CA MET A 5 -16.99 -16.50 13.89
C MET A 5 -17.37 -16.40 15.37
N LYS A 6 -17.16 -15.23 16.01
CA LYS A 6 -17.53 -15.00 17.41
C LYS A 6 -19.04 -15.19 17.68
N LYS A 7 -19.89 -15.08 16.65
CA LYS A 7 -21.34 -15.28 16.81
C LYS A 7 -21.71 -16.73 17.11
N LEU A 8 -20.90 -17.68 16.66
CA LEU A 8 -21.21 -19.12 16.71
C LEU A 8 -20.21 -19.92 17.53
N TYR A 9 -18.98 -19.43 17.69
CA TYR A 9 -17.89 -20.17 18.30
C TYR A 9 -17.13 -19.34 19.33
N TRP A 10 -16.54 -20.03 20.30
CA TRP A 10 -15.66 -19.43 21.30
C TRP A 10 -14.58 -20.43 21.75
N TRP A 11 -13.35 -19.96 21.86
CA TRP A 11 -12.24 -20.68 22.49
C TRP A 11 -11.16 -19.68 22.97
N PRO A 12 -10.27 -20.08 23.90
CA PRO A 12 -9.17 -19.24 24.35
C PRO A 12 -8.27 -18.81 23.18
N ASN A 13 -7.87 -17.53 23.12
CA ASN A 13 -7.00 -16.97 22.06
C ASN A 13 -7.57 -16.95 20.63
N MET A 14 -8.88 -17.21 20.42
CA MET A 14 -9.54 -17.20 19.11
C MET A 14 -9.18 -16.02 18.18
N LYS A 15 -9.10 -14.80 18.73
CA LYS A 15 -8.76 -13.61 17.93
C LYS A 15 -7.33 -13.69 17.36
N ALA A 16 -6.38 -14.18 18.14
CA ALA A 16 -4.98 -14.31 17.76
C ALA A 16 -4.78 -15.46 16.75
N ASP A 17 -5.49 -16.57 16.94
CA ASP A 17 -5.45 -17.71 16.01
C ASP A 17 -5.99 -17.31 14.64
N ILE A 18 -7.15 -16.64 14.61
CA ILE A 18 -7.74 -16.13 13.37
C ILE A 18 -6.81 -15.12 12.71
N ALA A 19 -6.18 -14.21 13.47
CA ALA A 19 -5.22 -13.27 12.90
C ALA A 19 -4.00 -13.98 12.29
N THR A 20 -3.50 -15.01 12.97
CA THR A 20 -2.38 -15.84 12.48
C THR A 20 -2.74 -16.60 11.22
N TYR A 21 -3.95 -17.17 11.16
CA TYR A 21 -4.47 -17.83 9.98
C TYR A 21 -4.57 -16.87 8.79
N VAL A 22 -5.21 -15.70 8.99
CA VAL A 22 -5.35 -14.69 7.93
C VAL A 22 -3.98 -14.19 7.44
N ARG A 23 -3.01 -14.03 8.35
CA ARG A 23 -1.63 -13.63 7.99
C ARG A 23 -0.92 -14.65 7.10
N LYS A 24 -1.21 -15.95 7.26
CA LYS A 24 -0.63 -17.03 6.43
C LYS A 24 -1.36 -17.25 5.10
N CYS A 25 -2.53 -16.63 4.90
CA CYS A 25 -3.33 -16.83 3.69
C CYS A 25 -2.78 -16.02 2.51
N MET A 26 -2.24 -16.71 1.50
CA MET A 26 -1.68 -16.09 0.29
C MET A 26 -2.68 -15.22 -0.48
N THR A 27 -3.93 -15.66 -0.59
CA THR A 27 -4.98 -14.89 -1.27
C THR A 27 -5.28 -13.60 -0.51
N CYS A 28 -5.35 -13.67 0.82
CA CYS A 28 -5.55 -12.48 1.64
C CYS A 28 -4.37 -11.51 1.52
N ALA A 29 -3.13 -12.00 1.50
CA ALA A 29 -1.94 -11.18 1.32
C ALA A 29 -1.88 -10.46 -0.04
N LYS A 30 -2.38 -11.10 -1.11
CA LYS A 30 -2.40 -10.50 -2.45
C LYS A 30 -3.52 -9.48 -2.66
N VAL A 31 -4.69 -9.72 -2.06
CA VAL A 31 -5.91 -8.94 -2.35
C VAL A 31 -6.12 -7.81 -1.35
N LYS A 32 -5.69 -7.97 -0.09
CA LYS A 32 -5.86 -6.92 0.92
C LYS A 32 -4.76 -5.88 0.77
N ALA A 33 -5.18 -4.63 0.60
CA ALA A 33 -4.27 -3.50 0.67
C ALA A 33 -3.57 -3.45 2.03
N GLU A 34 -2.30 -3.06 2.02
CA GLU A 34 -1.55 -2.79 3.23
C GLU A 34 -2.14 -1.55 3.92
N HIS A 35 -2.48 -1.68 5.20
CA HIS A 35 -2.99 -0.58 6.02
C HIS A 35 -1.91 -0.01 6.94
N GLN A 36 -0.64 -0.37 6.69
CA GLN A 36 0.48 0.24 7.39
C GLN A 36 0.59 1.70 6.96
N ARG A 37 0.99 2.55 7.90
CA ARG A 37 1.37 3.92 7.54
C ARG A 37 2.57 3.83 6.59
N PRO A 38 2.64 4.67 5.54
CA PRO A 38 3.83 4.76 4.71
C PRO A 38 5.05 4.90 5.61
N SER A 39 6.05 4.05 5.42
CA SER A 39 7.15 3.86 6.37
C SER A 39 8.13 5.04 6.47
N GLY A 40 7.87 6.17 5.81
CA GLY A 40 8.77 7.31 5.86
C GLY A 40 8.19 8.60 5.30
N LEU A 41 8.85 9.71 5.63
CA LEU A 41 8.76 10.96 4.88
C LEU A 41 9.34 10.71 3.48
N LEU A 42 8.75 11.35 2.46
CA LEU A 42 9.38 11.44 1.15
C LEU A 42 10.80 11.99 1.37
N VAL A 43 11.82 11.20 1.00
CA VAL A 43 13.20 11.69 1.01
C VAL A 43 13.26 12.82 0.00
N GLN A 44 13.47 14.04 0.48
CA GLN A 44 13.70 15.16 -0.41
C GLN A 44 15.05 14.94 -1.11
N PRO A 45 15.11 15.05 -2.44
CA PRO A 45 16.39 15.05 -3.14
C PRO A 45 17.23 16.23 -2.65
N GLU A 46 18.55 16.07 -2.71
CA GLU A 46 19.48 17.13 -2.33
C GLU A 46 19.22 18.39 -3.17
N MET A 47 19.30 19.56 -2.53
CA MET A 47 19.10 20.82 -3.21
C MET A 47 20.23 21.02 -4.23
N PRO A 48 19.92 21.18 -5.54
CA PRO A 48 20.95 21.45 -6.54
C PRO A 48 21.66 22.76 -6.19
N VAL A 49 23.00 22.75 -6.29
CA VAL A 49 23.85 23.90 -5.92
C VAL A 49 23.89 24.92 -7.06
N TRP A 50 23.71 24.46 -8.29
CA TRP A 50 23.79 25.26 -9.49
C TRP A 50 22.67 24.93 -10.48
N LYS A 51 22.56 25.79 -11.50
CA LYS A 51 21.60 25.62 -12.60
C LYS A 51 21.93 24.34 -13.38
N TRP A 52 20.90 23.54 -13.66
CA TRP A 52 20.97 22.29 -14.43
C TRP A 52 21.71 21.13 -13.78
N ASP A 53 22.07 21.22 -12.50
CA ASP A 53 22.69 20.10 -11.77
C ASP A 53 21.76 18.88 -11.70
N ASN A 54 20.46 19.13 -11.54
CA ASN A 54 19.42 18.09 -11.48
C ASN A 54 18.28 18.45 -12.43
N ILE A 55 17.91 17.52 -13.31
CA ILE A 55 16.76 17.65 -14.23
C ILE A 55 15.86 16.43 -14.03
N THR A 56 14.62 16.66 -13.59
CA THR A 56 13.59 15.62 -13.52
C THR A 56 12.69 15.69 -14.75
N MET A 57 12.37 14.56 -15.36
CA MET A 57 11.48 14.47 -16.52
C MET A 57 10.37 13.47 -16.23
N ASP A 58 9.16 13.80 -16.67
CA ASP A 58 7.98 12.91 -16.60
C ASP A 58 7.18 13.01 -17.91
N PHE A 59 6.40 11.97 -18.21
CA PHE A 59 5.57 11.91 -19.41
C PHE A 59 4.12 12.23 -19.09
N VAL A 60 3.59 13.28 -19.72
CA VAL A 60 2.15 13.52 -19.74
C VAL A 60 1.55 12.75 -20.91
N THR A 61 0.68 11.78 -20.62
CA THR A 61 -0.03 10.99 -21.62
C THR A 61 -1.49 11.44 -21.77
N LYS A 62 -2.17 10.98 -22.83
CA LYS A 62 -3.60 11.25 -23.12
C LYS A 62 -3.93 12.72 -23.44
N LEU A 63 -3.04 13.43 -24.12
CA LEU A 63 -3.33 14.77 -24.64
C LEU A 63 -4.33 14.71 -25.82
N PRO A 64 -5.15 15.75 -26.02
CA PRO A 64 -6.00 15.86 -27.21
C PRO A 64 -5.17 15.77 -28.49
N LYS A 65 -5.69 15.11 -29.52
CA LYS A 65 -5.07 15.11 -30.85
C LYS A 65 -5.18 16.51 -31.45
N SER A 66 -4.12 16.97 -32.13
CA SER A 66 -4.18 18.20 -32.90
C SER A 66 -5.23 18.06 -34.02
N PRO A 67 -6.02 19.12 -34.30
CA PRO A 67 -6.85 19.16 -35.50
C PRO A 67 -5.98 18.94 -36.75
N GLN A 68 -6.48 18.17 -37.71
CA GLN A 68 -5.90 18.07 -39.06
C GLN A 68 -6.28 19.28 -39.89
#